data_AF-R8VSL7-F1
#
_entry.id   AF-R8VSL7-F1
#
_cell.length_a   1.000
_cell.length_b   1.000
_cell.length_c   1.000
_cell.angle_alpha   90.00
_cell.angle_beta   90.00
_cell.angle_gamma   90.00
#
_symmetry.space_group_name_H-M   'P 1'
#
loop_
_entity.id
_entity.type
_entity.pdbx_description
1 polymer ?
#
loop_
_entity_poly.entity_id
_entity_poly.type
_entity_poly.pdbx_seq_one_letter_code
_entity_poly.pdbx_strand_id
1 'polypeptide(L)' 'MEAQYRTLDEVPEWGRDTVRYLLAKNYLRRQEDGTLPLNDTLLNALVINDRAGLYDL' A
#
# COMPACT_ATOMS: atom_id res chain seq x y z
N MET A 1 -5.04 6.87 13.62
CA MET A 1 -5.53 5.68 12.88
C MET A 1 -4.55 4.57 13.18
N GLU A 2 -5.02 3.43 13.69
CA GLU A 2 -4.15 2.28 13.89
C GLU A 2 -3.86 1.64 12.53
N ALA A 3 -2.60 1.28 12.28
CA ALA A 3 -2.21 0.54 11.09
C ALA A 3 -2.62 -0.92 11.27
N GLN A 4 -3.45 -1.41 10.35
CA GLN A 4 -3.98 -2.78 10.36
C GLN A 4 -3.09 -3.75 9.58
N TYR A 5 -2.37 -3.25 8.58
CA TYR A 5 -1.47 -4.06 7.75
C TYR A 5 -0.05 -3.54 7.92
N ARG A 6 0.76 -4.28 8.66
CA ARG A 6 2.16 -3.95 9.00
C ARG A 6 3.15 -4.62 8.06
N THR A 7 2.76 -5.72 7.40
CA THR A 7 3.58 -6.48 6.46
C THR A 7 2.85 -6.70 5.12
N LEU A 8 3.58 -7.06 4.06
CA LEU A 8 2.96 -7.36 2.75
C LEU A 8 2.07 -8.61 2.79
N ASP A 9 2.37 -9.55 3.68
CA ASP A 9 1.63 -10.80 3.82
C ASP A 9 0.25 -10.56 4.45
N GLU A 10 0.17 -9.59 5.37
CA GLU A 10 -1.09 -9.14 5.98
C GLU A 10 -2.00 -8.40 5.00
N VAL A 11 -1.45 -7.80 3.95
CA VAL A 11 -2.25 -7.10 2.93
C VAL A 11 -3.09 -8.12 2.15
N PRO A 12 -4.41 -7.92 2.02
CA PRO A 12 -5.27 -8.76 1.20
C PRO A 12 -4.81 -8.89 -0.25
N GLU A 13 -5.07 -10.04 -0.87
CA GLU A 13 -4.63 -10.35 -2.24
C GLU A 13 -5.05 -9.30 -3.27
N TRP A 14 -6.25 -8.72 -3.12
CA TRP A 14 -6.79 -7.71 -4.05
C TRP A 14 -6.02 -6.39 -4.09
N GLY A 15 -5.19 -6.10 -3.09
CA GLY A 15 -4.40 -4.86 -2.98
C GLY A 15 -2.89 -5.07 -2.84
N ARG A 16 -2.43 -6.33 -2.68
CA ARG A 16 -1.02 -6.66 -2.44
C ARG A 16 -0.10 -6.20 -3.58
N ASP A 17 -0.57 -6.32 -4.82
CA ASP A 17 0.19 -5.97 -6.00
C ASP A 17 0.42 -4.46 -6.11
N THR A 18 -0.61 -3.66 -5.86
CA THR A 18 -0.51 -2.20 -5.79
C THR A 18 0.47 -1.77 -4.69
N VAL A 19 0.38 -2.34 -3.48
CA VAL A 19 1.30 -2.00 -2.38
C VAL A 19 2.75 -2.33 -2.76
N ARG A 20 2.97 -3.51 -3.36
CA ARG A 20 4.29 -3.92 -3.85
C ARG A 20 4.83 -2.98 -4.93
N TYR A 21 3.99 -2.56 -5.87
CA TYR A 21 4.32 -1.59 -6.90
C TYR A 21 4.73 -0.23 -6.31
N LEU A 22 3.93 0.31 -5.38
CA LEU A 22 4.18 1.59 -4.74
C LEU A 22 5.43 1.59 -3.84
N LEU A 23 5.73 0.47 -3.18
CA LEU A 23 6.98 0.28 -2.46
C LEU A 23 8.18 0.29 -3.42
N ALA A 24 8.10 -0.41 -4.55
CA ALA A 24 9.17 -0.46 -5.55
C ALA A 24 9.45 0.91 -6.18
N LYS A 25 8.40 1.71 -6.40
CA LYS A 25 8.48 3.11 -6.87
C LYS A 25 8.86 4.10 -5.76
N ASN A 26 8.99 3.65 -4.51
CA ASN A 26 9.28 4.48 -3.33
C ASN A 26 8.19 5.56 -3.04
N TYR A 27 6.96 5.36 -3.55
CA TYR A 27 5.79 6.20 -3.29
C TYR A 27 5.13 5.87 -1.95
N LEU A 28 5.14 4.58 -1.58
CA LEU A 28 4.81 4.13 -0.23
C LEU A 28 6.12 3.78 0.48
N ARG A 29 6.23 4.15 1.75
CA ARG A 29 7.40 3.83 2.58
C ARG A 29 6.99 3.11 3.85
N ARG A 30 7.90 2.27 4.33
CA ARG A 30 7.83 1.68 5.65
C ARG A 30 8.14 2.75 6.70
N GLN A 31 7.59 2.57 7.89
CA GLN A 31 7.95 3.34 9.07
C GLN A 31 9.36 2.95 9.55
N GLU A 32 9.89 3.70 10.53
CA GLU A 32 11.22 3.46 11.10
C GLU A 32 11.36 2.04 11.70
N ASP A 33 10.27 1.47 12.21
CA ASP A 33 10.21 0.10 12.74
C ASP A 33 10.08 -0.99 11.65
N GLY A 34 10.15 -0.60 10.37
CA GLY A 34 10.04 -1.51 9.22
C GLY A 34 8.61 -1.86 8.81
N THR A 35 7.59 -1.34 9.50
CA THR A 35 6.20 -1.70 9.24
C THR A 35 5.52 -0.80 8.20
N LEU A 36 4.52 -1.36 7.52
CA LEU A 36 3.69 -0.61 6.58
C LEU A 36 2.65 0.22 7.34
N PRO A 37 2.51 1.52 7.04
CA PRO A 37 1.49 2.37 7.64
C PRO A 37 0.16 2.25 6.87
N LEU A 38 -0.44 1.06 6.82
CA LEU A 38 -1.65 0.80 6.03
C LEU A 38 -2.86 0.38 6.88
N ASN A 39 -4.03 0.83 6.44
CA ASN A 39 -5.34 0.38 6.90
C ASN A 39 -6.28 0.20 5.69
N ASP A 40 -7.46 -0.37 5.90
CA ASP A 40 -8.42 -0.67 4.82
C ASP A 40 -8.81 0.54 3.97
N THR A 41 -9.04 1.70 4.59
CA THR A 41 -9.42 2.92 3.87
C THR A 41 -8.28 3.40 2.97
N LEU A 42 -7.06 3.43 3.47
CA LEU A 42 -5.89 3.83 2.70
C LEU A 42 -5.58 2.82 1.60
N LEU A 43 -5.66 1.51 1.89
CA LEU A 43 -5.46 0.46 0.89
C LEU A 43 -6.46 0.60 -0.27
N ASN A 44 -7.74 0.82 0.02
CA ASN A 44 -8.75 1.06 -1.01
C ASN A 44 -8.41 2.28 -1.87
N ALA A 45 -8.04 3.40 -1.24
CA ALA A 45 -7.68 4.63 -1.97
C ALA A 45 -6.48 4.41 -2.91
N LEU A 46 -5.42 3.74 -2.42
CA LEU A 46 -4.24 3.43 -3.22
C LEU A 46 -4.59 2.52 -4.41
N VAL A 47 -5.42 1.49 -4.20
CA VAL A 47 -5.86 0.57 -5.26
C VAL A 47 -6.72 1.26 -6.31
N ILE A 48 -7.62 2.16 -5.90
CA ILE A 48 -8.43 2.96 -6.85
C ILE A 48 -7.51 3.85 -7.70
N ASN A 49 -6.55 4.53 -7.08
CA ASN A 49 -5.62 5.43 -7.76
C ASN A 49 -4.72 4.67 -8.75
N ASP A 50 -4.23 3.49 -8.36
CA ASP A 50 -3.43 2.61 -9.20
C ASP A 50 -4.21 2.15 -10.43
N ARG A 51 -5.46 1.71 -10.23
CA ARG A 51 -6.35 1.32 -11.33
C ARG A 51 -6.77 2.47 -12.24
N ALA A 52 -6.78 3.70 -11.72
CA ALA A 52 -7.00 4.91 -12.52
C ALA A 52 -5.74 5.37 -13.28
N GLY A 53 -4.60 4.67 -13.11
CA GLY A 53 -3.34 4.98 -13.79
C GLY A 53 -2.59 6.18 -13.20
N LEU A 54 -2.92 6.60 -11.97
CA LEU A 54 -2.33 7.82 -11.38
C LEU A 54 -0.84 7.69 -11.05
N TYR A 55 -0.30 6.46 -11.08
CA TYR A 55 1.07 6.14 -10.70
C TYR A 55 1.93 5.63 -11.86
N ASP A 56 1.41 5.60 -13.09
CA ASP A 56 2.08 5.07 -14.28
C ASP A 56 3.01 6.08 -14.98
N LEU A 57 3.31 7.19 -14.30
CA LEU A 57 4.22 8.25 -14.78
C LEU A 57 5.66 7.77 -14.96
#